data_AF-A0A2E9QDA1-F1
#
_entry.id   AF-A0A2E9QDA1-F1
#
_cell.length_a   1.000
_cell.length_b   1.000
_cell.length_c   1.000
_cell.angle_alpha   90.00
_cell.angle_beta   90.00
_cell.angle_gamma   90.00
#
_symmetry.space_group_name_H-M   'P 1'
#
loop_
_entity.id
_entity.type
_entity.pdbx_description
1 polymer ?
#
loop_
_entity_poly.entity_id
_entity_poly.type
_entity_poly.pdbx_seq_one_letter_code
_entity_poly.pdbx_strand_id
1 'polypeptide(L)'
;MRPFPGNFFFHHAGLLARKTAIAGLLMAAATTVAFSPSSELSAESPDFTNMGELLKTNRGDLEFINVAVSNLPLTPENGAEPTEGMKTGLALKEKLSEKMKLAVEHDFFAGIYYLQGNYGHTYRELSISRDLLQQIYREILEYYIDGTWVLLESAAPIILRTQDAKSKHFLQLGFRDLESSRLFHQRGSNIGKKLHTNQINFYREGIKRVRRARKYGILAILESRTPLEEKKEYQYVSYDEQRNPPVTEDVKEYDRILNRMIGLISRKLVDATLTSSTRGYPIELDLIEMHQDNFGAIIPDHPHLLNRMLSEVETAKFHERKKLPERSRIGN
;
A
#
# COMPACT_ATOMS: atom_id res chain seq x y z
N MET A 1 -6.24 11.97 -57.95
CA MET A 1 -4.88 12.47 -58.26
C MET A 1 -4.28 13.04 -56.96
N ARG A 2 -3.05 12.66 -56.64
CA ARG A 2 -2.22 13.17 -55.51
C ARG A 2 -1.74 14.63 -55.81
N PRO A 3 -0.87 15.25 -54.99
CA PRO A 3 -1.14 15.93 -53.71
C PRO A 3 -0.57 17.38 -53.70
N PHE A 4 -0.79 18.15 -52.63
CA PHE A 4 -0.02 19.38 -52.35
C PHE A 4 0.85 19.19 -51.10
N PRO A 5 2.19 19.32 -51.19
CA PRO A 5 3.11 19.43 -50.07
C PRO A 5 3.58 20.88 -49.88
N GLY A 6 3.98 21.24 -48.65
CA GLY A 6 4.54 22.56 -48.36
C GLY A 6 5.32 22.59 -47.04
N ASN A 7 6.58 22.17 -47.10
CA ASN A 7 7.59 22.39 -46.06
C ASN A 7 7.97 23.88 -46.02
N PHE A 8 8.02 24.47 -44.83
CA PHE A 8 8.70 25.74 -44.59
C PHE A 8 10.02 25.49 -43.86
N PHE A 9 11.13 25.65 -44.58
CA PHE A 9 12.47 25.92 -44.05
C PHE A 9 12.93 27.24 -44.65
N PHE A 10 13.39 28.17 -43.82
CA PHE A 10 14.32 29.23 -44.25
C PHE A 10 15.54 29.22 -43.32
N HIS A 11 16.67 28.87 -43.93
CA HIS A 11 18.02 29.18 -43.47
C HIS A 11 18.31 30.67 -43.76
N HIS A 12 18.96 31.35 -42.81
CA HIS A 12 19.90 32.41 -43.13
C HIS A 12 21.26 32.11 -42.51
N ALA A 13 22.27 32.12 -43.37
CA ALA A 13 23.69 32.02 -43.09
C ALA A 13 24.34 33.39 -43.34
N GLY A 14 25.42 33.66 -42.61
CA GLY A 14 26.27 34.87 -42.71
C GLY A 14 27.06 34.99 -41.41
N LEU A 15 28.16 34.25 -41.18
CA LEU A 15 29.47 34.31 -41.83
C LEU A 15 30.16 35.67 -41.61
N LEU A 16 31.09 35.73 -40.65
CA LEU A 16 32.41 36.34 -40.81
C LEU A 16 33.30 36.04 -39.59
N ALA A 17 34.33 35.23 -39.85
CA ALA A 17 35.47 34.95 -38.98
C ALA A 17 36.66 35.82 -39.40
N ARG A 18 37.52 36.19 -38.45
CA ARG A 18 38.98 36.43 -38.58
C ARG A 18 39.56 36.62 -37.17
N LYS A 19 40.22 35.61 -36.58
CA LYS A 19 41.66 35.27 -36.64
C LYS A 19 42.61 36.43 -36.31
N THR A 20 43.30 36.32 -35.18
CA THR A 20 44.76 36.45 -35.08
C THR A 20 45.28 35.60 -33.91
N ALA A 21 46.35 34.87 -34.18
CA ALA A 21 47.14 34.06 -33.26
C ALA A 21 48.53 34.70 -33.11
N ILE A 22 49.18 34.53 -31.96
CA ILE A 22 50.65 34.54 -31.68
C ILE A 22 50.73 33.88 -30.28
N ALA A 23 51.16 32.62 -30.09
CA ALA A 23 52.47 31.99 -30.26
C ALA A 23 53.54 32.41 -29.23
N GLY A 24 53.99 31.43 -28.43
CA GLY A 24 55.19 31.45 -27.56
C GLY A 24 54.85 31.23 -26.08
N LEU A 25 55.56 30.43 -25.27
CA LEU A 25 56.70 29.53 -25.42
C LEU A 25 56.93 28.91 -24.02
N LEU A 26 57.25 27.61 -23.95
CA LEU A 26 58.04 26.90 -22.92
C LEU A 26 57.80 27.16 -21.42
N MET A 27 57.49 26.09 -20.66
CA MET A 27 58.50 25.41 -19.83
C MET A 27 57.91 24.18 -19.12
N ALA A 28 58.65 23.08 -19.23
CA ALA A 28 58.42 21.84 -18.51
C ALA A 28 58.80 21.99 -17.03
N ALA A 29 58.02 21.38 -16.15
CA ALA A 29 58.46 20.99 -14.82
C ALA A 29 57.81 19.66 -14.46
N ALA A 30 58.56 18.59 -14.69
CA ALA A 30 58.29 17.27 -14.17
C ALA A 30 58.37 17.31 -12.64
N THR A 31 57.30 16.91 -11.96
CA THR A 31 57.34 16.51 -10.54
C THR A 31 56.63 15.17 -10.41
N THR A 32 57.46 14.14 -10.35
CA THR A 32 57.29 12.83 -9.71
C THR A 32 55.98 12.63 -8.92
N VAL A 33 55.03 11.90 -9.52
CA VAL A 33 53.97 11.23 -8.76
C VAL A 33 54.59 9.97 -8.14
N ALA A 34 54.93 10.08 -6.85
CA ALA A 34 55.43 8.97 -6.06
C ALA A 34 54.32 7.91 -5.91
N PHE A 35 54.64 6.71 -6.36
CA PHE A 35 53.91 5.47 -6.10
C PHE A 35 53.96 5.20 -4.58
N SER A 36 52.82 5.22 -3.90
CA SER A 36 52.68 4.68 -2.55
C SER A 36 51.89 3.36 -2.62
N PRO A 37 52.52 2.22 -2.31
CA PRO A 37 51.80 0.96 -2.10
C PRO A 37 51.50 0.84 -0.60
N SER A 38 50.26 1.05 -0.21
CA SER A 38 49.70 0.39 0.97
C SER A 38 48.21 0.29 0.75
N SER A 39 47.82 -0.89 0.27
CA SER A 39 46.51 -1.46 0.50
C SER A 39 46.28 -1.53 2.01
N GLU A 40 45.75 -0.45 2.58
CA GLU A 40 44.89 -0.60 3.73
C GLU A 40 43.71 -1.43 3.24
N LEU A 41 43.77 -2.73 3.54
CA LEU A 41 42.57 -3.52 3.76
C LEU A 41 41.80 -2.79 4.87
N SER A 42 41.00 -1.79 4.48
CA SER A 42 39.84 -1.42 5.25
C SER A 42 39.03 -2.70 5.37
N ALA A 43 39.18 -3.36 6.51
CA ALA A 43 38.13 -4.18 7.06
C ALA A 43 36.98 -3.22 7.34
N GLU A 44 36.25 -2.82 6.29
CA GLU A 44 34.90 -2.31 6.44
C GLU A 44 34.14 -3.43 7.12
N SER A 45 33.83 -3.23 8.39
CA SER A 45 32.90 -4.10 9.08
C SER A 45 31.65 -4.23 8.22
N PRO A 46 31.06 -5.42 8.05
CA PRO A 46 29.83 -5.59 7.28
C PRO A 46 28.79 -4.58 7.78
N ASP A 47 28.41 -3.62 6.93
CA ASP A 47 27.71 -2.38 7.30
C ASP A 47 26.58 -2.57 8.33
N PHE A 48 26.90 -2.36 9.61
CA PHE A 48 25.96 -2.42 10.73
C PHE A 48 24.75 -1.49 10.52
N THR A 49 25.01 -0.33 9.90
CA THR A 49 24.05 0.74 9.67
C THR A 49 22.99 0.34 8.64
N ASN A 50 23.42 -0.29 7.54
CA ASN A 50 22.53 -0.72 6.46
C ASN A 50 21.57 -1.83 6.93
N MET A 51 22.05 -2.78 7.75
CA MET A 51 21.20 -3.85 8.29
C MET A 51 20.18 -3.34 9.31
N GLY A 52 20.57 -2.37 10.15
CA GLY A 52 19.64 -1.73 11.08
C GLY A 52 18.49 -1.00 10.36
N GLU A 53 18.80 -0.30 9.26
CA GLU A 53 17.78 0.36 8.44
C GLU A 53 16.85 -0.65 7.74
N LEU A 54 17.39 -1.76 7.24
CA LEU A 54 16.59 -2.81 6.61
C LEU A 54 15.63 -3.48 7.62
N LEU A 55 16.07 -3.73 8.85
CA LEU A 55 15.21 -4.24 9.92
C LEU A 55 14.09 -3.25 10.26
N LYS A 56 14.42 -1.97 10.41
CA LYS A 56 13.43 -0.91 10.66
C LYS A 56 12.41 -0.80 9.53
N THR A 57 12.87 -0.90 8.29
CA THR A 57 12.01 -0.88 7.10
C THR A 57 11.08 -2.09 7.08
N ASN A 58 11.61 -3.28 7.34
CA ASN A 58 10.82 -4.51 7.42
C ASN A 58 9.75 -4.43 8.51
N ARG A 59 10.09 -3.86 9.67
CA ARG A 59 9.14 -3.63 10.76
C ARG A 59 8.00 -2.70 10.34
N GLY A 60 8.32 -1.58 9.67
CA GLY A 60 7.30 -0.69 9.11
C GLY A 60 6.44 -1.35 8.02
N ASP A 61 7.03 -2.26 7.23
CA ASP A 61 6.31 -3.09 6.26
C ASP A 61 5.33 -4.05 6.95
N LEU A 62 5.73 -4.68 8.06
CA LEU A 62 4.88 -5.53 8.88
C LEU A 62 3.73 -4.77 9.54
N GLU A 63 4.01 -3.59 10.10
CA GLU A 63 2.99 -2.77 10.78
C GLU A 63 1.93 -2.25 9.80
N PHE A 64 2.35 -1.80 8.61
CA PHE A 64 1.40 -1.36 7.58
C PHE A 64 0.49 -2.50 7.13
N ILE A 65 1.05 -3.69 6.87
CA ILE A 65 0.27 -4.82 6.37
C ILE A 65 -0.59 -5.45 7.47
N ASN A 66 -0.15 -5.38 8.73
CA ASN A 66 -0.91 -5.83 9.87
C ASN A 66 -2.30 -5.21 9.92
N VAL A 67 -2.41 -3.90 9.65
CA VAL A 67 -3.70 -3.22 9.58
C VAL A 67 -4.59 -3.87 8.50
N ALA A 68 -4.05 -4.05 7.30
CA ALA A 68 -4.81 -4.59 6.17
C ALA A 68 -5.24 -6.06 6.38
N VAL A 69 -4.37 -6.91 6.93
CA VAL A 69 -4.68 -8.33 7.22
C VAL A 69 -5.64 -8.45 8.39
N SER A 70 -5.45 -7.65 9.44
CA SER A 70 -6.32 -7.67 10.62
C SER A 70 -7.75 -7.30 10.23
N ASN A 71 -7.92 -6.31 9.34
CA ASN A 71 -9.20 -5.83 8.83
C ASN A 71 -9.88 -6.75 7.79
N LEU A 72 -9.30 -7.91 7.45
CA LEU A 72 -10.01 -8.90 6.65
C LEU A 72 -11.21 -9.47 7.43
N PRO A 73 -12.29 -9.89 6.75
CA PRO A 73 -13.55 -10.28 7.40
C PRO A 73 -13.35 -11.33 8.49
N LEU A 74 -14.12 -11.22 9.57
CA LEU A 74 -14.14 -12.17 10.68
C LEU A 74 -15.20 -13.25 10.46
N THR A 75 -15.04 -14.39 11.11
CA THR A 75 -16.13 -15.38 11.18
C THR A 75 -17.29 -14.75 11.92
N PRO A 76 -18.53 -14.84 11.42
CA PRO A 76 -19.69 -14.23 12.07
C PRO A 76 -19.83 -14.74 13.51
N GLU A 77 -19.93 -13.83 14.48
CA GLU A 77 -19.95 -14.14 15.92
C GLU A 77 -21.16 -14.98 16.34
N ASN A 78 -22.25 -14.95 15.55
CA ASN A 78 -23.53 -15.58 15.88
C ASN A 78 -23.70 -17.03 15.37
N GLY A 79 -22.62 -17.69 14.93
CA GLY A 79 -22.69 -19.06 14.41
C GLY A 79 -23.52 -19.21 13.11
N ALA A 80 -23.90 -18.10 12.49
CA ALA A 80 -24.52 -18.09 11.17
C ALA A 80 -23.50 -18.61 10.14
N GLU A 81 -23.95 -19.43 9.19
CA GLU A 81 -23.05 -19.85 8.13
C GLU A 81 -22.61 -18.62 7.32
N PRO A 82 -21.29 -18.43 7.11
CA PRO A 82 -20.80 -17.31 6.32
C PRO A 82 -21.35 -17.41 4.90
N THR A 83 -21.83 -16.29 4.34
CA THR A 83 -22.22 -16.20 2.93
C THR A 83 -21.06 -16.66 2.04
N GLU A 84 -21.33 -17.19 0.85
CA GLU A 84 -20.27 -17.62 -0.08
C GLU A 84 -19.24 -16.50 -0.35
N GLY A 85 -19.69 -15.24 -0.40
CA GLY A 85 -18.79 -14.09 -0.59
C GLY A 85 -17.94 -13.74 0.63
N MET A 86 -18.37 -14.13 1.82
CA MET A 86 -17.60 -13.99 3.06
C MET A 86 -16.57 -15.13 3.20
N LYS A 87 -16.91 -16.34 2.72
CA LYS A 87 -16.00 -17.51 2.73
C LYS A 87 -14.70 -17.24 1.97
N THR A 88 -14.76 -16.51 0.85
CA THR A 88 -13.56 -16.16 0.06
C THR A 88 -12.60 -15.26 0.84
N GLY A 89 -13.13 -14.24 1.52
CA GLY A 89 -12.35 -13.35 2.39
C GLY A 89 -11.78 -14.06 3.62
N LEU A 90 -12.53 -14.98 4.22
CA LEU A 90 -12.08 -15.80 5.35
C LEU A 90 -10.92 -16.73 4.97
N ALA A 91 -11.06 -17.46 3.87
CA ALA A 91 -9.99 -18.33 3.37
C ALA A 91 -8.71 -17.54 3.06
N LEU A 92 -8.85 -16.33 2.51
CA LEU A 92 -7.72 -15.43 2.29
C LEU A 92 -7.08 -15.01 3.62
N LYS A 93 -7.88 -14.66 4.64
CA LYS A 93 -7.39 -14.27 5.96
C LYS A 93 -6.57 -15.38 6.62
N GLU A 94 -7.06 -16.61 6.61
CA GLU A 94 -6.35 -17.77 7.16
C GLU A 94 -4.98 -17.94 6.48
N LYS A 95 -4.97 -18.05 5.15
CA LYS A 95 -3.76 -18.19 4.35
C LYS A 95 -2.76 -17.06 4.59
N LEU A 96 -3.23 -15.82 4.65
CA LEU A 96 -2.35 -14.66 4.89
C LEU A 96 -1.86 -14.59 6.32
N SER A 97 -2.68 -14.99 7.30
CA SER A 97 -2.29 -15.02 8.71
C SER A 97 -1.16 -16.03 8.96
N GLU A 98 -1.19 -17.19 8.29
CA GLU A 98 -0.11 -18.18 8.36
C GLU A 98 1.20 -17.63 7.79
N LYS A 99 1.14 -17.02 6.59
CA LYS A 99 2.31 -16.38 5.98
C LYS A 99 2.85 -15.24 6.85
N MET A 100 1.95 -14.48 7.47
CA MET A 100 2.34 -13.36 8.34
C MET A 100 3.00 -13.86 9.62
N LYS A 101 2.50 -14.95 10.22
CA LYS A 101 3.14 -15.59 11.38
C LYS A 101 4.57 -15.99 11.06
N LEU A 102 4.79 -16.67 9.93
CA LEU A 102 6.14 -17.03 9.48
C LEU A 102 7.01 -15.80 9.22
N ALA A 103 6.48 -14.76 8.57
CA ALA A 103 7.23 -13.53 8.30
C ALA A 103 7.66 -12.82 9.60
N VAL A 104 6.81 -12.83 10.63
CA VAL A 104 7.08 -12.28 11.97
C VAL A 104 8.12 -13.11 12.71
N GLU A 105 8.04 -14.45 12.65
CA GLU A 105 9.06 -15.33 13.24
C GLU A 105 10.46 -15.07 12.64
N HIS A 106 10.54 -14.95 11.31
CA HIS A 106 11.80 -14.65 10.62
C HIS A 106 12.33 -13.23 10.92
N ASP A 107 11.46 -12.22 11.02
CA ASP A 107 11.83 -10.86 11.44
C ASP A 107 12.40 -10.85 12.87
N PHE A 108 11.74 -11.57 13.78
CA PHE A 108 12.19 -11.71 15.17
C PHE A 108 13.57 -12.39 15.25
N PHE A 109 13.77 -13.50 14.52
CA PHE A 109 15.07 -14.17 14.47
C PHE A 109 16.16 -13.31 13.84
N ALA A 110 15.84 -12.55 12.79
CA ALA A 110 16.77 -11.59 12.19
C ALA A 110 17.23 -10.54 13.22
N GLY A 111 16.30 -10.05 14.06
CA GLY A 111 16.60 -9.16 15.18
C GLY A 111 17.54 -9.78 16.22
N ILE A 112 17.33 -11.04 16.60
CA ILE A 112 18.24 -11.74 17.52
C ILE A 112 19.64 -11.89 16.90
N TYR A 113 19.74 -12.31 15.63
CA TYR A 113 21.03 -12.43 14.97
C TYR A 113 21.76 -11.10 14.82
N TYR A 114 21.02 -10.01 14.61
CA TYR A 114 21.58 -8.66 14.54
C TYR A 114 22.21 -8.26 15.88
N LEU A 115 21.51 -8.51 17.00
CA LEU A 115 22.04 -8.27 18.34
C LEU A 115 23.25 -9.14 18.68
N GLN A 116 23.35 -10.33 18.10
CA GLN A 116 24.51 -11.23 18.25
C GLN A 116 25.71 -10.86 17.36
N GLY A 117 25.58 -9.85 16.51
CA GLY A 117 26.63 -9.46 15.57
C GLY A 117 26.74 -10.37 14.33
N ASN A 118 25.76 -11.22 14.07
CA ASN A 118 25.80 -12.18 12.95
C ASN A 118 25.01 -11.68 11.73
N TYR A 119 25.59 -10.75 10.99
CA TYR A 119 24.94 -10.08 9.84
C TYR A 119 24.60 -11.01 8.68
N GLY A 120 25.40 -12.05 8.45
CA GLY A 120 25.14 -13.02 7.38
C GLY A 120 23.83 -13.80 7.60
N HIS A 121 23.56 -14.18 8.85
CA HIS A 121 22.30 -14.82 9.22
C HIS A 121 21.14 -13.82 9.29
N THR A 122 21.36 -12.61 9.81
CA THR A 122 20.36 -11.52 9.79
C THR A 122 19.83 -11.30 8.38
N TYR A 123 20.71 -11.14 7.39
CA TYR A 123 20.28 -10.88 6.02
C TYR A 123 19.47 -12.04 5.41
N ARG A 124 19.85 -13.30 5.68
CA ARG A 124 19.13 -14.47 5.17
C ARG A 124 17.72 -14.56 5.74
N GLU A 125 17.58 -14.44 7.06
CA GLU A 125 16.27 -14.47 7.73
C GLU A 125 15.40 -13.30 7.27
N LEU A 126 16.00 -12.10 7.13
CA LEU A 126 15.30 -10.92 6.64
C LEU A 126 14.83 -11.09 5.19
N SER A 127 15.66 -11.67 4.32
CA SER A 127 15.27 -11.94 2.94
C SER A 127 14.07 -12.88 2.85
N ILE A 128 13.99 -13.88 3.73
CA ILE A 128 12.84 -14.80 3.80
C ILE A 128 11.59 -14.06 4.29
N SER A 129 11.70 -13.25 5.34
CA SER A 129 10.60 -12.41 5.82
C SER A 129 10.08 -11.48 4.72
N ARG A 130 10.98 -10.84 3.94
CA ARG A 130 10.63 -9.95 2.84
C ARG A 130 9.98 -10.65 1.65
N ASP A 131 10.39 -11.87 1.33
CA ASP A 131 9.74 -12.68 0.29
C ASP A 131 8.29 -13.00 0.68
N LEU A 132 8.07 -13.42 1.93
CA LEU A 132 6.71 -13.66 2.45
C LEU A 132 5.88 -12.38 2.46
N LEU A 133 6.44 -11.26 2.91
CA LEU A 133 5.76 -9.96 2.91
C LEU A 133 5.35 -9.54 1.49
N GLN A 134 6.24 -9.67 0.51
CA GLN A 134 5.94 -9.33 -0.88
C GLN A 134 4.73 -10.10 -1.41
N GLN A 135 4.60 -11.38 -1.07
CA GLN A 135 3.43 -12.18 -1.44
C GLN A 135 2.16 -11.70 -0.74
N ILE A 136 2.22 -11.39 0.56
CA ILE A 136 1.08 -10.87 1.33
C ILE A 136 0.59 -9.54 0.73
N TYR A 137 1.50 -8.61 0.47
CA TYR A 137 1.18 -7.32 -0.14
C TYR A 137 0.50 -7.46 -1.50
N ARG A 138 0.97 -8.40 -2.34
CA ARG A 138 0.38 -8.66 -3.64
C ARG A 138 -1.06 -9.18 -3.52
N GLU A 139 -1.26 -10.22 -2.70
CA GLU A 139 -2.58 -10.87 -2.54
C GLU A 139 -3.61 -9.90 -1.93
N ILE A 140 -3.20 -9.06 -0.96
CA ILE A 140 -4.09 -8.03 -0.39
C ILE A 140 -4.44 -6.96 -1.41
N LEU A 141 -3.47 -6.52 -2.21
CA LEU A 141 -3.73 -5.52 -3.24
C LEU A 141 -4.74 -6.04 -4.28
N GLU A 142 -4.62 -7.30 -4.70
CA GLU A 142 -5.58 -7.95 -5.60
C GLU A 142 -6.98 -7.98 -5.00
N TYR A 143 -7.11 -8.48 -3.77
CA TYR A 143 -8.38 -8.48 -3.05
C TYR A 143 -8.97 -7.08 -2.92
N TYR A 144 -8.13 -6.08 -2.65
CA TYR A 144 -8.58 -4.70 -2.52
C TYR A 144 -9.06 -4.10 -3.83
N ILE A 145 -8.35 -4.36 -4.93
CA ILE A 145 -8.76 -3.94 -6.28
C ILE A 145 -10.12 -4.54 -6.62
N ASP A 146 -10.30 -5.85 -6.40
CA ASP A 146 -11.53 -6.54 -6.74
C ASP A 146 -12.72 -6.03 -5.91
N GLY A 147 -12.57 -5.90 -4.59
CA GLY A 147 -13.63 -5.32 -3.75
C GLY A 147 -13.97 -3.86 -4.12
N THR A 148 -12.98 -3.06 -4.49
CA THR A 148 -13.24 -1.67 -4.90
C THR A 148 -13.92 -1.60 -6.26
N TRP A 149 -13.61 -2.53 -7.15
CA TRP A 149 -14.29 -2.64 -8.43
C TRP A 149 -15.78 -2.91 -8.24
N VAL A 150 -16.12 -3.87 -7.38
CA VAL A 150 -17.50 -4.21 -7.01
C VAL A 150 -18.25 -3.01 -6.42
N LEU A 151 -17.60 -2.28 -5.52
CA LEU A 151 -18.16 -1.05 -4.94
C LEU A 151 -18.50 -0.01 -6.02
N LEU A 152 -17.58 0.24 -6.97
CA LEU A 152 -17.79 1.25 -8.01
C LEU A 152 -18.79 0.80 -9.07
N GLU A 153 -18.80 -0.49 -9.45
CA GLU A 153 -19.78 -1.04 -10.39
C GLU A 153 -21.20 -1.04 -9.84
N SER A 154 -21.38 -1.39 -8.57
CA SER A 154 -22.70 -1.33 -7.92
C SER A 154 -23.22 0.11 -7.77
N ALA A 155 -22.32 1.07 -7.53
CA ALA A 155 -22.67 2.49 -7.42
C ALA A 155 -23.02 3.13 -8.77
N ALA A 156 -22.37 2.72 -9.86
CA ALA A 156 -22.45 3.40 -11.15
C ALA A 156 -23.87 3.56 -11.73
N PRO A 157 -24.74 2.52 -11.78
CA PRO A 157 -26.09 2.65 -12.31
C PRO A 157 -26.96 3.65 -11.54
N ILE A 158 -26.81 3.70 -10.22
CA ILE A 158 -27.57 4.61 -9.36
C ILE A 158 -27.17 6.05 -9.67
N ILE A 159 -25.87 6.32 -9.69
CA ILE A 159 -25.32 7.65 -9.92
C ILE A 159 -25.70 8.17 -11.30
N LEU A 160 -25.60 7.32 -12.33
CA LEU A 160 -26.00 7.67 -13.70
C LEU A 160 -27.50 7.99 -13.82
N ARG A 161 -28.37 7.34 -13.03
CA ARG A 161 -29.80 7.66 -12.99
C ARG A 161 -30.07 8.99 -12.28
N THR A 162 -29.41 9.25 -11.16
CA THR A 162 -29.60 10.48 -10.37
C THR A 162 -29.06 11.74 -11.04
N GLN A 163 -28.11 11.61 -11.98
CA GLN A 163 -27.47 12.73 -12.71
C GLN A 163 -26.85 13.82 -11.83
N ASP A 164 -26.53 13.50 -10.57
CA ASP A 164 -25.84 14.43 -9.68
C ASP A 164 -24.38 14.62 -10.11
N ALA A 165 -24.01 15.88 -10.41
CA ALA A 165 -22.69 16.25 -10.89
C ALA A 165 -21.58 15.89 -9.88
N LYS A 166 -21.83 16.07 -8.58
CA LYS A 166 -20.85 15.76 -7.53
C LYS A 166 -20.62 14.26 -7.41
N SER A 167 -21.71 13.50 -7.30
CA SER A 167 -21.67 12.04 -7.24
C SER A 167 -20.94 11.44 -8.45
N LYS A 168 -21.23 11.97 -9.65
CA LYS A 168 -20.54 11.58 -10.89
C LYS A 168 -19.04 11.90 -10.84
N HIS A 169 -18.66 13.07 -10.34
CA HIS A 169 -17.25 13.45 -10.21
C HIS A 169 -16.50 12.53 -9.24
N PHE A 170 -17.08 12.22 -8.07
CA PHE A 170 -16.48 11.27 -7.13
C PHE A 170 -16.33 9.87 -7.73
N LEU A 171 -17.33 9.40 -8.47
CA LEU A 171 -17.25 8.12 -9.16
C LEU A 171 -16.09 8.08 -10.17
N GLN A 172 -15.91 9.16 -10.96
CA GLN A 172 -14.78 9.28 -11.90
C GLN A 172 -13.42 9.25 -11.19
N LEU A 173 -13.30 9.95 -10.05
CA LEU A 173 -12.09 9.91 -9.24
C LEU A 173 -11.82 8.50 -8.70
N GLY A 174 -12.87 7.79 -8.28
CA GLY A 174 -12.81 6.39 -7.84
C GLY A 174 -12.23 5.48 -8.92
N PHE A 175 -12.82 5.47 -10.11
CA PHE A 175 -12.32 4.64 -11.23
C PHE A 175 -10.89 5.00 -11.65
N ARG A 176 -10.55 6.29 -11.68
CA ARG A 176 -9.18 6.74 -12.00
C ARG A 176 -8.16 6.19 -11.02
N ASP A 177 -8.43 6.31 -9.72
CA ASP A 177 -7.48 5.89 -8.69
C ASP A 177 -7.41 4.35 -8.59
N LEU A 178 -8.51 3.66 -8.90
CA LEU A 178 -8.52 2.20 -9.04
C LEU A 178 -7.67 1.72 -10.22
N GLU A 179 -7.77 2.35 -11.40
CA GLU A 179 -6.90 2.03 -12.54
C GLU A 179 -5.43 2.35 -12.23
N SER A 180 -5.16 3.46 -11.54
CA SER A 180 -3.82 3.77 -11.06
C SER A 180 -3.27 2.66 -10.14
N SER A 181 -4.10 2.07 -9.28
CA SER A 181 -3.69 0.97 -8.42
C SER A 181 -3.35 -0.30 -9.23
N ARG A 182 -4.16 -0.64 -10.24
CA ARG A 182 -3.86 -1.77 -11.13
C ARG A 182 -2.52 -1.61 -11.84
N LEU A 183 -2.19 -0.39 -12.26
CA LEU A 183 -0.87 -0.09 -12.84
C LEU A 183 0.26 -0.31 -11.81
N PHE A 184 0.06 0.05 -10.55
CA PHE A 184 1.03 -0.22 -9.47
C PHE A 184 1.20 -1.72 -9.22
N HIS A 185 0.11 -2.49 -9.21
CA HIS A 185 0.16 -3.95 -9.12
C HIS A 185 0.96 -4.56 -10.28
N GLN A 186 0.66 -4.16 -11.51
CA GLN A 186 1.36 -4.64 -12.70
C GLN A 186 2.86 -4.30 -12.67
N ARG A 187 3.21 -3.06 -12.30
CA ARG A 187 4.61 -2.64 -12.13
C ARG A 187 5.32 -3.47 -11.07
N GLY A 188 4.68 -3.70 -9.92
CA GLY A 188 5.21 -4.55 -8.87
C GLY A 188 5.48 -5.99 -9.35
N SER A 189 4.55 -6.56 -10.11
CA SER A 189 4.68 -7.91 -10.67
C SER A 189 5.80 -8.03 -11.72
N ASN A 190 6.10 -6.94 -12.44
CA ASN A 190 7.11 -6.93 -13.49
C ASN A 190 8.54 -6.73 -12.96
N ILE A 191 8.71 -6.40 -11.68
CA ILE A 191 10.04 -6.25 -11.07
C ILE A 191 10.68 -7.61 -10.82
N GLY A 192 12.00 -7.67 -10.95
CA GLY A 192 12.77 -8.89 -10.71
C GLY A 192 12.53 -9.48 -9.32
N LYS A 193 12.44 -10.82 -9.26
CA LYS A 193 12.04 -11.59 -8.05
C LYS A 193 12.88 -11.33 -6.80
N LYS A 194 14.12 -10.85 -6.93
CA LYS A 194 15.04 -10.60 -5.81
C LYS A 194 14.92 -9.19 -5.23
N LEU A 195 14.18 -8.29 -5.88
CA LEU A 195 14.06 -6.88 -5.49
C LEU A 195 12.80 -6.66 -4.65
N HIS A 196 12.69 -7.37 -3.53
CA HIS A 196 11.51 -7.39 -2.67
C HIS A 196 11.10 -5.99 -2.19
N THR A 197 12.06 -5.13 -1.85
CA THR A 197 11.79 -3.76 -1.36
C THR A 197 11.06 -2.91 -2.38
N ASN A 198 11.49 -2.93 -3.64
CA ASN A 198 10.83 -2.17 -4.69
C ASN A 198 9.42 -2.72 -4.95
N GLN A 199 9.26 -4.04 -4.96
CA GLN A 199 7.95 -4.69 -5.11
C GLN A 199 6.99 -4.27 -3.99
N ILE A 200 7.41 -4.38 -2.72
CA ILE A 200 6.62 -3.97 -1.55
C ILE A 200 6.24 -2.49 -1.65
N ASN A 201 7.16 -1.61 -2.04
CA ASN A 201 6.88 -0.18 -2.18
C ASN A 201 5.79 0.11 -3.22
N PHE A 202 5.85 -0.54 -4.40
CA PHE A 202 4.80 -0.37 -5.40
C PHE A 202 3.46 -0.93 -4.93
N TYR A 203 3.45 -2.08 -4.28
CA TYR A 203 2.20 -2.65 -3.74
C TYR A 203 1.62 -1.79 -2.62
N ARG A 204 2.46 -1.27 -1.72
CA ARG A 204 2.06 -0.30 -0.67
C ARG A 204 1.40 0.93 -1.28
N GLU A 205 2.01 1.53 -2.30
CA GLU A 205 1.42 2.69 -2.98
C GLU A 205 0.12 2.32 -3.69
N GLY A 206 0.05 1.13 -4.30
CA GLY A 206 -1.20 0.55 -4.82
C GLY A 206 -2.30 0.50 -3.76
N ILE A 207 -2.03 -0.10 -2.60
CA ILE A 207 -3.00 -0.23 -1.49
C ILE A 207 -3.52 1.15 -1.05
N LYS A 208 -2.62 2.14 -0.87
CA LYS A 208 -3.02 3.51 -0.54
C LYS A 208 -3.92 4.14 -1.60
N ARG A 209 -3.63 3.90 -2.89
CA ARG A 209 -4.49 4.37 -4.00
C ARG A 209 -5.84 3.68 -4.02
N VAL A 210 -5.91 2.38 -3.73
CA VAL A 210 -7.19 1.67 -3.63
C VAL A 210 -8.04 2.21 -2.48
N ARG A 211 -7.47 2.39 -1.29
CA ARG A 211 -8.19 2.97 -0.14
C ARG A 211 -8.76 4.36 -0.48
N ARG A 212 -8.00 5.16 -1.23
CA ARG A 212 -8.50 6.44 -1.75
C ARG A 212 -9.64 6.27 -2.75
N ALA A 213 -9.54 5.31 -3.67
CA ALA A 213 -10.62 4.99 -4.62
C ALA A 213 -11.90 4.55 -3.89
N ARG A 214 -11.78 3.71 -2.86
CA ARG A 214 -12.89 3.31 -1.98
C ARG A 214 -13.52 4.51 -1.29
N LYS A 215 -12.72 5.42 -0.72
CA LYS A 215 -13.22 6.66 -0.11
C LYS A 215 -14.08 7.45 -1.10
N TYR A 216 -13.62 7.61 -2.34
CA TYR A 216 -14.41 8.31 -3.36
C TYR A 216 -15.67 7.53 -3.79
N GLY A 217 -15.59 6.20 -3.89
CA GLY A 217 -16.76 5.36 -4.16
C GLY A 217 -17.83 5.49 -3.09
N ILE A 218 -17.44 5.44 -1.81
CA ILE A 218 -18.33 5.65 -0.66
C ILE A 218 -18.95 7.05 -0.74
N LEU A 219 -18.15 8.10 -0.93
CA LEU A 219 -18.66 9.46 -1.06
C LEU A 219 -19.66 9.61 -2.21
N ALA A 220 -19.42 8.96 -3.34
CA ALA A 220 -20.33 8.97 -4.48
C ALA A 220 -21.68 8.30 -4.16
N ILE A 221 -21.67 7.19 -3.40
CA ILE A 221 -22.89 6.53 -2.93
C ILE A 221 -23.63 7.44 -1.95
N LEU A 222 -22.94 8.03 -0.98
CA LEU A 222 -23.56 8.89 0.03
C LEU A 222 -24.21 10.12 -0.62
N GLU A 223 -23.54 10.79 -1.55
CA GLU A 223 -24.09 11.97 -2.22
C GLU A 223 -25.27 11.63 -3.15
N SER A 224 -25.23 10.49 -3.84
CA SER A 224 -26.32 10.08 -4.74
C SER A 224 -27.57 9.64 -3.99
N ARG A 225 -27.41 9.07 -2.79
CA ARG A 225 -28.52 8.60 -1.96
C ARG A 225 -29.05 9.65 -0.98
N THR A 226 -28.30 10.73 -0.70
CA THR A 226 -28.85 11.84 0.09
C THR A 226 -29.97 12.57 -0.64
N PRO A 227 -31.12 12.78 0.02
CA PRO A 227 -32.18 13.67 -0.49
C PRO A 227 -31.66 15.07 -0.81
N LEU A 228 -32.27 15.73 -1.79
CA LEU A 228 -31.84 17.05 -2.24
C LEU A 228 -31.89 18.09 -1.11
N GLU A 229 -32.91 18.03 -0.26
CA GLU A 229 -33.12 18.97 0.86
C GLU A 229 -32.00 18.93 1.91
N GLU A 230 -31.34 17.78 2.07
CA GLU A 230 -30.24 17.59 3.04
C GLU A 230 -28.88 18.01 2.48
N LYS A 231 -28.79 18.24 1.17
CA LYS A 231 -27.53 18.67 0.56
C LYS A 231 -27.31 20.15 0.86
N LYS A 232 -26.11 20.47 1.32
CA LYS A 232 -25.68 21.85 1.67
C LYS A 232 -25.96 22.89 0.58
N GLU A 233 -26.00 22.48 -0.68
CA GLU A 233 -26.28 23.38 -1.81
C GLU A 233 -27.72 23.85 -1.89
N TYR A 234 -28.65 23.04 -1.37
CA TYR A 234 -30.08 23.35 -1.37
C TYR A 234 -30.58 23.74 0.02
N GLN A 235 -29.69 23.77 1.01
CA GLN A 235 -30.00 24.25 2.34
C GLN A 235 -30.13 25.78 2.34
N TYR A 236 -31.30 26.28 2.71
CA TYR A 236 -31.51 27.71 2.92
C TYR A 236 -30.76 28.15 4.18
N VAL A 237 -29.69 28.93 4.01
CA VAL A 237 -28.94 29.55 5.11
C VAL A 237 -29.43 30.99 5.27
N SER A 238 -29.87 31.35 6.47
CA SER A 238 -30.31 32.72 6.76
C SER A 238 -29.12 33.69 6.80
N TYR A 239 -29.35 34.98 6.51
CA TYR A 239 -28.29 36.00 6.59
C TYR A 239 -27.66 36.11 7.99
N ASP A 240 -28.45 35.90 9.04
CA ASP A 240 -27.96 35.93 10.42
C ASP A 240 -27.04 34.74 10.74
N GLU A 241 -27.32 33.56 10.17
CA GLU A 241 -26.49 32.36 10.31
C GLU A 241 -25.17 32.46 9.53
N GLN A 242 -25.16 33.18 8.40
CA GLN A 242 -23.91 33.52 7.71
C GLN A 242 -23.07 34.53 8.51
N ARG A 243 -23.73 35.47 9.18
CA ARG A 243 -23.06 36.52 9.98
C ARG A 243 -22.49 35.97 11.28
N ASN A 244 -23.20 35.03 11.90
CA ASN A 244 -22.79 34.34 13.12
C ASN A 244 -22.82 32.83 12.84
N PRO A 245 -21.79 32.29 12.15
CA PRO A 245 -21.72 30.85 11.95
C PRO A 245 -21.75 30.17 13.32
N PRO A 246 -22.59 29.14 13.53
CA PRO A 246 -22.54 28.38 14.76
C PRO A 246 -21.10 27.89 14.94
N VAL A 247 -20.59 27.93 16.17
CA VAL A 247 -19.27 27.37 16.51
C VAL A 247 -19.36 25.88 16.21
N THR A 248 -18.97 25.49 15.00
CA THR A 248 -18.88 24.08 14.63
C THR A 248 -17.71 23.52 15.41
N GLU A 249 -17.97 22.54 16.27
CA GLU A 249 -16.91 21.71 16.79
C GLU A 249 -16.10 21.15 15.61
N ASP A 250 -14.78 21.13 15.74
CA ASP A 250 -13.88 20.53 14.77
C ASP A 250 -14.03 19.00 14.80
N VAL A 251 -15.18 18.51 14.35
CA VAL A 251 -15.45 17.09 14.19
C VAL A 251 -14.57 16.58 13.05
N LYS A 252 -13.77 15.54 13.36
CA LYS A 252 -12.89 14.90 12.38
C LYS A 252 -13.68 14.45 11.15
N GLU A 253 -13.09 14.59 9.97
CA GLU A 253 -13.73 14.21 8.70
C GLU A 253 -14.16 12.74 8.69
N TYR A 254 -13.39 11.88 9.37
CA TYR A 254 -13.71 10.47 9.61
C TYR A 254 -15.08 10.27 10.26
N ASP A 255 -15.31 10.92 11.42
CA ASP A 255 -16.53 10.78 12.21
C ASP A 255 -17.73 11.37 11.47
N ARG A 256 -17.51 12.47 10.74
CA ARG A 256 -18.56 13.11 9.93
C ARG A 256 -19.09 12.18 8.85
N ILE A 257 -18.20 11.52 8.10
CA ILE A 257 -18.59 10.60 7.02
C ILE A 257 -19.23 9.34 7.62
N LEU A 258 -18.67 8.81 8.70
CA LEU A 258 -19.19 7.63 9.40
C LEU A 258 -20.63 7.88 9.90
N ASN A 259 -20.87 8.98 10.59
CA ASN A 259 -22.20 9.35 11.10
C ASN A 259 -23.21 9.55 9.96
N ARG A 260 -22.79 10.17 8.85
CA ARG A 260 -23.64 10.32 7.65
C ARG A 260 -23.99 8.95 7.06
N MET A 261 -23.03 8.04 7.00
CA MET A 261 -23.23 6.68 6.48
C MET A 261 -24.19 5.89 7.36
N ILE A 262 -23.98 5.88 8.68
CA ILE A 262 -24.87 5.23 9.65
C ILE A 262 -26.28 5.80 9.54
N GLY A 263 -26.42 7.12 9.42
CA GLY A 263 -27.73 7.78 9.25
C GLY A 263 -28.44 7.42 7.93
N LEU A 264 -27.71 7.14 6.84
CA LEU A 264 -28.31 6.70 5.58
C LEU A 264 -28.66 5.21 5.58
N ILE A 265 -27.83 4.39 6.22
CA ILE A 265 -28.07 2.95 6.40
C ILE A 265 -29.29 2.74 7.31
N SER A 266 -29.39 3.46 8.43
CA SER A 266 -30.54 3.35 9.35
C SER A 266 -31.86 3.74 8.68
N ARG A 267 -31.81 4.70 7.75
CA ARG A 267 -32.93 5.10 6.89
C ARG A 267 -33.19 4.17 5.69
N LYS A 268 -32.38 3.10 5.53
CA LYS A 268 -32.43 2.15 4.42
C LYS A 268 -32.30 2.80 3.04
N LEU A 269 -31.60 3.94 2.96
CA LEU A 269 -31.29 4.62 1.70
C LEU A 269 -30.04 4.06 1.05
N VAL A 270 -29.17 3.45 1.85
CA VAL A 270 -27.93 2.77 1.44
C VAL A 270 -27.95 1.39 2.08
N ASP A 271 -27.64 0.36 1.29
CA ASP A 271 -27.48 -1.01 1.79
C ASP A 271 -26.14 -1.11 2.54
N ALA A 272 -26.13 -1.74 3.71
CA ALA A 272 -24.92 -1.87 4.54
C ALA A 272 -23.89 -2.81 3.88
N THR A 273 -24.38 -3.92 3.32
CA THR A 273 -23.57 -4.92 2.64
C THR A 273 -23.81 -4.90 1.14
N LEU A 274 -22.73 -5.01 0.36
CA LEU A 274 -22.76 -5.12 -1.08
C LEU A 274 -22.27 -6.50 -1.49
N THR A 275 -23.14 -7.27 -2.15
CA THR A 275 -22.79 -8.56 -2.73
C THR A 275 -22.72 -8.45 -4.24
N SER A 276 -21.65 -8.95 -4.84
CA SER A 276 -21.62 -9.17 -6.29
C SER A 276 -20.90 -10.46 -6.64
N SER A 277 -21.32 -11.08 -7.74
CA SER A 277 -20.69 -12.26 -8.34
C SER A 277 -20.09 -11.97 -9.71
N THR A 278 -19.97 -10.70 -10.11
CA THR A 278 -19.58 -10.26 -11.46
C THR A 278 -18.23 -10.84 -11.93
N ARG A 279 -17.32 -11.15 -11.01
CA ARG A 279 -15.96 -11.65 -11.29
C ARG A 279 -15.82 -13.17 -11.27
N GLY A 280 -16.93 -13.91 -11.15
CA GLY A 280 -16.93 -15.38 -11.12
C GLY A 280 -16.71 -15.97 -9.72
N TYR A 281 -16.49 -15.13 -8.70
CA TYR A 281 -16.59 -15.51 -7.30
C TYR A 281 -17.39 -14.44 -6.54
N PRO A 282 -18.21 -14.84 -5.55
CA PRO A 282 -18.96 -13.89 -4.74
C PRO A 282 -17.99 -13.08 -3.87
N ILE A 283 -18.21 -11.77 -3.83
CA ILE A 283 -17.54 -10.84 -2.92
C ILE A 283 -18.64 -10.13 -2.14
N GLU A 284 -18.54 -10.20 -0.82
CA GLU A 284 -19.36 -9.44 0.12
C GLU A 284 -18.52 -8.34 0.76
N LEU A 285 -19.05 -7.12 0.79
CA LEU A 285 -18.37 -5.94 1.31
C LEU A 285 -19.28 -5.22 2.29
N ASP A 286 -18.80 -4.97 3.51
CA ASP A 286 -19.45 -4.04 4.43
C ASP A 286 -18.90 -2.62 4.24
N LEU A 287 -19.79 -1.67 3.96
CA LEU A 287 -19.44 -0.26 3.77
C LEU A 287 -18.80 0.36 5.02
N ILE A 288 -19.24 -0.03 6.22
CA ILE A 288 -18.72 0.53 7.47
C ILE A 288 -17.29 0.06 7.69
N GLU A 289 -17.05 -1.26 7.60
CA GLU A 289 -15.70 -1.82 7.72
C GLU A 289 -14.76 -1.25 6.65
N MET A 290 -15.23 -1.12 5.40
CA MET A 290 -14.46 -0.50 4.33
C MET A 290 -14.08 0.95 4.65
N HIS A 291 -15.01 1.74 5.21
CA HIS A 291 -14.71 3.12 5.63
C HIS A 291 -13.64 3.14 6.71
N GLN A 292 -13.72 2.28 7.72
CA GLN A 292 -12.73 2.21 8.80
C GLN A 292 -11.34 1.82 8.27
N ASP A 293 -11.26 0.79 7.42
CA ASP A 293 -9.98 0.36 6.82
C ASP A 293 -9.32 1.46 5.97
N ASN A 294 -10.11 2.32 5.31
CA ASN A 294 -9.56 3.39 4.47
C ASN A 294 -8.69 4.40 5.25
N PHE A 295 -8.89 4.54 6.56
CA PHE A 295 -8.10 5.43 7.42
C PHE A 295 -6.86 4.74 8.01
N GLY A 296 -6.64 3.45 7.70
CA GLY A 296 -5.47 2.71 8.18
C GLY A 296 -5.50 2.44 9.68
N ALA A 297 -6.70 2.46 10.28
CA ALA A 297 -6.91 1.99 11.65
C ALA A 297 -7.37 0.53 11.62
N ILE A 298 -7.04 -0.20 12.69
CA ILE A 298 -7.61 -1.53 12.92
C ILE A 298 -9.04 -1.33 13.41
N ILE A 299 -9.98 -2.09 12.85
CA ILE A 299 -11.39 -2.09 13.27
C ILE A 299 -11.44 -2.49 14.76
N PRO A 300 -12.21 -1.80 15.62
CA PRO A 300 -12.21 -2.04 17.07
C PRO A 300 -12.44 -3.51 17.49
N ASP A 301 -13.26 -4.24 16.74
CA ASP A 301 -13.61 -5.63 17.02
C ASP A 301 -12.57 -6.64 16.49
N HIS A 302 -11.62 -6.18 15.66
CA HIS A 302 -10.62 -7.04 15.06
C HIS A 302 -9.36 -7.16 15.94
N PRO A 303 -8.80 -8.38 16.09
CA PRO A 303 -7.60 -8.58 16.88
C PRO A 303 -6.38 -7.97 16.18
N HIS A 304 -5.51 -7.34 16.97
CA HIS A 304 -4.22 -6.88 16.47
C HIS A 304 -3.26 -8.06 16.26
N LEU A 305 -3.24 -8.60 15.03
CA LEU A 305 -2.56 -9.87 14.72
C LEU A 305 -1.07 -9.84 15.00
N LEU A 306 -0.36 -8.77 14.67
CA LEU A 306 1.10 -8.68 14.84
C LEU A 306 1.53 -8.83 16.31
N ASN A 307 0.85 -8.17 17.25
CA ASN A 307 1.17 -8.25 18.69
C ASN A 307 0.91 -9.65 19.23
N ARG A 308 -0.20 -10.26 18.80
CA ARG A 308 -0.52 -11.65 19.12
C ARG A 308 0.56 -12.59 18.59
N MET A 309 0.91 -12.49 17.31
CA MET A 309 1.93 -13.33 16.69
C MET A 309 3.29 -13.17 17.35
N LEU A 310 3.70 -11.95 17.70
CA LEU A 310 4.94 -11.68 18.43
C LEU A 310 4.96 -12.36 19.82
N SER A 311 3.83 -12.36 20.52
CA SER A 311 3.72 -13.06 21.81
C SER A 311 3.76 -14.58 21.69
N GLU A 312 3.36 -15.12 20.54
CA GLU A 312 3.37 -16.55 20.24
C GLU A 312 4.72 -17.05 19.71
N VAL A 313 5.70 -16.17 19.42
CA VAL A 313 6.99 -16.60 18.86
C VAL A 313 7.77 -17.41 19.89
N GLU A 314 7.94 -18.70 19.59
CA GLU A 314 8.69 -19.63 20.43
C GLU A 314 10.21 -19.41 20.29
N THR A 315 10.85 -18.87 21.32
CA THR A 315 12.32 -18.78 21.41
C THR A 315 13.00 -20.15 21.44
N ALA A 316 12.29 -21.20 21.86
CA ALA A 316 12.78 -22.58 21.85
C ALA A 316 13.19 -23.03 20.43
N LYS A 317 12.40 -22.69 19.39
CA LYS A 317 12.71 -23.00 17.99
C LYS A 317 14.02 -22.37 17.54
N PHE A 318 14.34 -21.17 18.03
CA PHE A 318 15.61 -20.51 17.74
C PHE A 318 16.79 -21.29 18.33
N HIS A 319 16.66 -21.77 19.57
CA HIS A 319 17.70 -22.55 20.24
C HIS A 319 17.89 -23.93 19.63
N GLU A 320 16.82 -24.57 19.16
CA GLU A 320 16.90 -25.85 18.43
C GLU A 320 17.72 -25.74 17.14
N ARG A 321 17.54 -24.65 16.38
CA ARG A 321 18.33 -24.39 15.16
C ARG A 321 19.84 -24.24 15.44
N LYS A 322 20.21 -23.89 16.67
CA LYS A 322 21.60 -23.73 17.12
C LYS A 322 22.16 -24.97 17.81
N LYS A 323 21.35 -26.01 18.07
CA LYS A 323 21.86 -27.24 18.66
C LYS A 323 22.90 -27.80 17.70
N LEU A 324 24.14 -27.92 18.21
CA LEU A 324 25.17 -28.65 17.49
C LEU A 324 24.65 -30.07 17.24
N PRO A 325 24.98 -30.69 16.09
CA PRO A 325 24.64 -32.09 15.87
C PRO A 325 25.14 -32.91 17.05
N GLU A 326 24.30 -33.83 17.53
CA GLU A 326 24.67 -34.68 18.66
C GLU A 326 26.04 -35.28 18.37
N ARG A 327 27.01 -35.01 19.26
CA ARG A 327 28.33 -35.62 19.15
C ARG A 327 28.09 -37.11 19.06
N SER A 328 28.48 -37.74 17.95
CA SER A 328 28.47 -39.19 17.85
C SER A 328 29.24 -39.69 19.07
N ARG A 329 28.53 -40.29 20.02
CA ARG A 329 29.18 -41.04 21.09
C ARG A 329 29.81 -42.22 20.36
N ILE A 330 31.07 -42.07 19.97
CA ILE A 330 31.93 -43.17 19.56
C ILE A 330 31.92 -44.09 20.78
N GLY A 331 31.11 -45.15 20.69
CA GLY A 331 31.00 -46.16 21.72
C GLY A 331 32.36 -46.83 21.89
N ASN A 332 32.76 -46.96 23.15
CA ASN A 332 33.87 -47.80 23.59
C ASN A 332 33.62 -49.28 23.26
#